data_AF-A0A0Q9NLZ1-F1
#
_entry.id   AF-A0A0Q9NLZ1-F1
#
_cell.length_a   1.000
_cell.length_b   1.000
_cell.length_c   1.000
_cell.angle_alpha   90.00
_cell.angle_beta   90.00
_cell.angle_gamma   90.00
#
_symmetry.space_group_name_H-M   'P 1'
#
loop_
_entity.id
_entity.type
_entity.pdbx_description
1 polymer ?
#
loop_
_entity_poly.entity_id
_entity_poly.type
_entity_poly.pdbx_seq_one_letter_code
_entity_poly.pdbx_strand_id
1 'polypeptide(L)'
;MLLVRPGDTLTANAARRLADVVAADDSTGKLEAVWKVKEQLRELPRTNSLGDAAAAKDELRILVQAATRLRRTNKLLNGKGPLRSR
;
A
#
# COMPACT_ATOMS: atom_id res chain seq x y z
N MET A 1 19.87 -4.99 2.77
CA MET A 1 18.70 -5.55 2.05
C MET A 1 17.86 -6.35 3.03
N LEU A 2 16.55 -6.09 3.08
CA LEU A 2 15.60 -6.86 3.88
C LEU A 2 15.02 -7.97 2.98
N LEU A 3 15.42 -9.23 3.19
CA LEU A 3 14.83 -10.36 2.47
C LEU A 3 13.72 -10.94 3.35
N VAL A 4 12.47 -10.64 2.98
CA VAL A 4 11.28 -11.15 3.67
C VAL A 4 10.76 -12.35 2.88
N ARG A 5 10.67 -13.53 3.50
CA ARG A 5 10.09 -14.67 2.81
C ARG A 5 8.58 -14.46 2.68
N PRO A 6 7.95 -14.93 1.59
CA PRO A 6 6.51 -14.94 1.48
C PRO A 6 5.89 -15.73 2.65
N GLY A 7 5.14 -15.06 3.52
CA GLY A 7 4.45 -15.70 4.65
C GLY A 7 4.99 -15.32 6.03
N ASP A 8 6.18 -14.73 6.12
CA ASP A 8 6.73 -14.26 7.40
C ASP A 8 5.96 -13.02 7.90
N THR A 9 5.60 -13.03 9.18
CA THR A 9 5.09 -11.83 9.85
C THR A 9 6.26 -10.95 10.26
N LEU A 10 6.25 -9.70 9.81
CA LEU A 10 7.27 -8.73 10.19
C LEU A 10 7.11 -8.30 11.65
N THR A 11 8.23 -8.23 12.38
CA THR A 11 8.25 -7.50 13.64
C THR A 11 8.02 -6.01 13.38
N ALA A 12 7.50 -5.27 14.37
CA ALA A 12 7.25 -3.83 14.24
C ALA A 12 8.50 -3.04 13.78
N ASN A 13 9.69 -3.43 14.27
CA ASN A 13 10.95 -2.82 13.85
C ASN A 13 11.31 -3.13 12.39
N ALA A 14 11.05 -4.35 11.91
CA ALA A 14 11.30 -4.74 10.53
C ALA A 14 10.29 -4.06 9.57
N ALA A 15 9.03 -3.96 9.97
CA ALA A 15 8.00 -3.23 9.22
C ALA A 15 8.34 -1.74 9.07
N ARG A 16 8.81 -1.10 10.14
CA ARG A 16 9.28 0.30 10.10
C ARG A 16 10.47 0.48 9.16
N ARG A 17 11.49 -0.38 9.26
CA ARG A 17 12.65 -0.34 8.35
C ARG A 17 12.25 -0.54 6.89
N LEU A 18 11.27 -1.41 6.63
CA LEU A 18 10.74 -1.60 5.28
C LEU A 18 10.03 -0.33 4.79
N ALA A 19 9.24 0.33 5.64
CA ALA A 19 8.60 1.60 5.29
C ALA A 19 9.64 2.67 4.94
N ASP A 20 10.72 2.79 5.71
CA ASP A 20 11.80 3.75 5.45
C ASP A 20 12.48 3.48 4.10
N VAL A 21 12.77 2.22 3.79
CA VAL A 21 13.37 1.83 2.49
C VAL A 21 12.42 2.11 1.33
N VAL A 22 11.15 1.74 1.48
CA VAL A 22 10.14 1.99 0.44
C VAL A 22 9.92 3.48 0.22
N ALA A 23 9.95 4.30 1.28
CA ALA A 23 9.84 5.75 1.17
C ALA A 23 11.06 6.39 0.46
N ALA A 24 12.25 5.83 0.66
CA ALA A 24 13.46 6.26 -0.04
C ALA A 24 13.43 5.89 -1.54
N ASP A 25 12.91 4.70 -1.87
CA ASP A 25 12.93 4.17 -3.24
C ASP A 25 11.69 4.52 -4.09
N ASP A 26 10.54 4.81 -3.46
CA ASP A 26 9.29 5.21 -4.13
C ASP A 26 8.74 6.52 -3.56
N SER A 27 9.19 7.63 -4.15
CA SER A 27 8.68 8.98 -3.86
C SER A 27 7.20 9.17 -4.17
N THR A 28 6.55 8.20 -4.84
CA THR A 28 5.11 8.25 -5.15
C THR A 28 4.23 7.58 -4.10
N GLY A 29 4.82 6.85 -3.14
CA GLY A 29 4.12 6.15 -2.06
C GLY A 29 3.17 5.03 -2.52
N LYS A 30 3.24 4.63 -3.80
CA LYS A 30 2.35 3.61 -4.37
C LYS A 30 2.70 2.23 -3.88
N LEU A 31 3.99 1.94 -3.77
CA LEU A 31 4.51 0.65 -3.36
C LEU A 31 4.14 0.39 -1.89
N GLU A 32 4.25 1.42 -1.05
CA GLU A 32 3.76 1.37 0.34
C GLU A 32 2.24 1.15 0.39
N ALA A 33 1.46 1.87 -0.43
CA ALA A 33 0.01 1.72 -0.45
C ALA A 33 -0.45 0.33 -0.89
N VAL A 34 0.15 -0.23 -1.95
CA VAL A 34 -0.14 -1.59 -2.43
C VAL A 34 0.31 -2.65 -1.43
N TRP A 35 1.45 -2.43 -0.77
CA TRP A 35 1.92 -3.31 0.29
C TRP A 35 0.94 -3.38 1.46
N LYS A 36 0.43 -2.23 1.93
CA LYS A 36 -0.59 -2.18 3.00
C LYS A 36 -1.88 -2.94 2.62
N VAL A 37 -2.36 -2.80 1.38
CA VAL A 37 -3.52 -3.55 0.87
C VAL A 37 -3.27 -5.06 0.93
N LYS A 38 -2.09 -5.51 0.51
CA LYS A 38 -1.71 -6.93 0.53
C LYS A 38 -1.64 -7.48 1.95
N GLU A 39 -1.04 -6.75 2.89
CA GLU A 39 -0.93 -7.21 4.27
C GLU A 39 -2.30 -7.28 4.94
N GLN A 40 -3.19 -6.31 4.71
CA GLN A 40 -4.57 -6.39 5.21
C GLN A 40 -5.35 -7.58 4.64
N LEU A 41 -5.16 -7.91 3.35
CA LEU A 41 -5.75 -9.12 2.74
C LEU A 41 -5.26 -10.42 3.39
N ARG A 42 -4.05 -10.42 3.95
CA ARG A 42 -3.47 -11.57 4.64
C ARG A 42 -4.07 -11.79 6.03
N GLU A 43 -4.57 -10.73 6.65
CA GLU A 43 -5.18 -10.80 7.98
C GLU A 43 -6.65 -11.26 7.93
N LEU A 44 -7.38 -10.95 6.86
CA LEU A 44 -8.77 -11.40 6.67
C LEU A 44 -9.01 -12.90 6.91
N PRO A 45 -8.26 -13.84 6.31
CA PRO A 45 -8.47 -15.27 6.56
C PRO A 45 -8.03 -15.75 7.95
N ARG A 46 -7.39 -14.89 8.76
CA ARG A 46 -6.97 -15.18 10.14
C ARG A 46 -7.95 -14.65 11.19
N THR A 47 -9.03 -13.99 10.76
CA THR A 47 -10.06 -13.50 11.68
C THR A 47 -10.87 -14.67 12.25
N ASN A 48 -11.12 -14.64 13.56
CA ASN A 48 -11.80 -15.73 14.28
C ASN A 48 -13.32 -15.49 14.42
N SER A 49 -13.83 -14.39 13.87
CA SER A 49 -15.24 -14.03 13.94
C SER A 49 -15.69 -13.26 12.69
N LEU A 50 -17.00 -13.32 12.41
CA LEU A 50 -17.60 -12.55 11.32
C LEU A 50 -17.55 -11.03 11.58
N GLY A 51 -17.55 -10.62 12.84
CA GLY A 51 -17.44 -9.20 13.23
C GLY A 51 -16.04 -8.65 12.92
N ASP A 52 -15.00 -9.39 13.29
CA ASP A 52 -13.60 -9.01 13.01
C ASP A 52 -13.32 -9.03 11.51
N ALA A 53 -13.88 -10.01 10.78
CA ALA A 53 -13.82 -10.05 9.33
C ALA A 53 -14.46 -8.83 8.66
N ALA A 54 -15.60 -8.36 9.19
CA ALA A 54 -16.28 -7.16 8.69
C ALA A 54 -15.44 -5.89 8.92
N ALA A 55 -14.89 -5.71 10.13
CA ALA A 55 -14.03 -4.58 10.44
C ALA A 55 -12.75 -4.57 9.58
N ALA A 56 -12.09 -5.72 9.44
CA ALA A 56 -10.91 -5.87 8.60
C ALA A 56 -11.20 -5.58 7.11
N LYS A 57 -12.41 -5.93 6.64
CA LYS A 57 -12.87 -5.65 5.28
C LYS A 57 -13.12 -4.15 5.04
N ASP A 58 -13.65 -3.44 6.03
CA ASP A 58 -13.82 -1.99 5.94
C ASP A 58 -12.47 -1.26 5.90
N GLU A 59 -11.52 -1.69 6.71
CA GLU A 59 -10.15 -1.17 6.66
C GLU A 59 -9.48 -1.45 5.31
N LEU A 60 -9.64 -2.67 4.76
CA LEU A 60 -9.18 -2.99 3.41
C LEU A 60 -9.79 -2.06 2.36
N ARG A 61 -11.09 -1.75 2.46
CA ARG A 61 -11.77 -0.84 1.54
C ARG A 61 -11.17 0.57 1.57
N ILE A 62 -10.76 1.07 2.73
CA ILE A 62 -10.09 2.37 2.88
C ILE A 62 -8.71 2.34 2.20
N LEU A 63 -7.92 1.29 2.45
CA LEU A 63 -6.59 1.13 1.87
C LEU A 63 -6.63 1.03 0.33
N VAL A 64 -7.58 0.29 -0.23
CA VAL A 64 -7.76 0.16 -1.69
C VAL A 64 -8.12 1.52 -2.31
N GLN A 65 -8.99 2.30 -1.66
CA GLN A 65 -9.34 3.63 -2.16
C GLN A 65 -8.13 4.58 -2.14
N ALA A 66 -7.33 4.57 -1.07
CA ALA A 66 -6.11 5.37 -0.97
C ALA A 66 -5.10 5.00 -2.08
N ALA A 67 -4.84 3.70 -2.27
CA ALA A 67 -3.95 3.22 -3.33
C ALA A 67 -4.44 3.60 -4.75
N THR A 68 -5.76 3.52 -4.97
CA THR A 68 -6.36 3.89 -6.26
C THR A 68 -6.26 5.40 -6.55
N ARG A 69 -6.38 6.25 -5.52
CA ARG A 69 -6.21 7.71 -5.66
C ARG A 69 -4.79 8.07 -6.10
N LEU A 70 -3.77 7.43 -5.52
CA LEU A 70 -2.36 7.61 -5.89
C LEU A 70 -2.08 7.19 -7.35
N ARG A 71 -2.80 6.19 -7.87
CA ARG A 71 -2.73 5.81 -9.30
C ARG A 71 -3.31 6.90 -10.21
N ARG A 72 -4.40 7.54 -9.79
CA ARG A 72 -5.12 8.54 -10.60
C ARG A 72 -4.37 9.86 -10.69
N THR A 73 -3.77 10.34 -9.61
CA THR A 73 -2.93 11.55 -9.60
C THR A 73 -1.75 11.42 -10.54
N ASN A 74 -1.10 10.25 -10.58
CA ASN A 74 0.01 9.98 -11.50
C ASN A 74 -0.41 9.99 -12.98
N LYS A 75 -1.63 9.53 -13.29
CA LYS A 75 -2.17 9.60 -14.67
C LYS A 75 -2.39 11.05 -15.13
N LEU A 76 -2.70 11.96 -14.20
CA LEU A 76 -2.88 13.39 -14.50
C LEU A 76 -1.54 14.11 -14.69
N LEU A 77 -0.50 13.71 -13.95
CA LEU A 77 0.86 14.25 -14.09
C LEU A 77 1.55 13.76 -15.39
N ASN A 78 1.37 12.49 -15.74
CA ASN A 78 1.95 11.91 -16.96
C ASN A 78 1.13 12.22 -18.24
N GLY A 79 -0.04 12.83 -18.10
CA GLY A 79 -0.97 13.13 -19.21
C GLY A 79 -0.91 14.57 -19.72
N LYS A 80 -0.03 15.42 -19.17
CA LYS A 80 0.15 16.80 -19.64
C LYS A 80 1.63 17.10 -19.89
N GLY A 81 2.08 16.85 -21.12
CA GLY A 81 3.26 17.52 -21.64
C GLY A 81 3.04 19.04 -21.61
N PRO A 82 4.09 19.85 -21.42
CA PRO A 82 3.95 21.29 -21.38
C PRO A 82 3.48 21.77 -22.76
N LEU A 83 2.30 22.38 -22.82
CA LEU A 83 1.94 23.31 -23.88
C LEU A 83 2.89 24.51 -23.76
N ARG A 84 4.09 24.37 -24.31
CA ARG A 84 5.03 25.47 -24.54
C ARG A 84 4.89 25.90 -26.00
N SER A 85 4.21 27.03 -26.15
CA SER A 85 4.49 28.13 -27.09
C SER A 85 4.47 27.84 -28.60
N ARG A 86 3.49 28.43 -29.30
CA ARG A 86 3.69 29.59 -30.18
C ARG A 86 2.36 30.29 -30.43
#